data_AF-A0A3S0JSH0-F1
#
_entry.id   AF-A0A3S0JSH0-F1
#
_cell.length_a   1.000
_cell.length_b   1.000
_cell.length_c   1.000
_cell.angle_alpha   90.00
_cell.angle_beta   90.00
_cell.angle_gamma   90.00
#
_symmetry.space_group_name_H-M   'P 1'
#
loop_
_entity.id
_entity.type
_entity.pdbx_description
1 polymer ?
#
loop_
_entity_poly.entity_id
_entity_poly.type
_entity_poly.pdbx_seq_one_letter_code
_entity_poly.pdbx_strand_id
1 'polypeptide(L)'
;MGEAKRRKQLGLMPQSVSFDVQAEVRDGAWQLNWLRAPQGEQGQALERALLEQLPSPAGWPAEYRTRWVAAGRPTDFLNSADDVLAIQVPAHLRLSGELLSSFDPRSLQDRDDQTASQFHLLPEGQALRLREQDVSFDGQRWEPLPAAGLGEKGVQYLMQHPIARERGALQATYQVTHHREGLVTVDPEPPAELLGALELLAATLHGSDESSWADAHAQMIARTEWADEAGRDLPPEAPASRRLTIEVRGRSLLNTPLTTAVGEWGDAVLLVEQGSTQFSPDSEVWYSYVDPSAEPTESELSEFFSQIMDLNTTEVTVLADGTVTWDEEAVPAKHQARLREELLSRTGAGDPERWADFCREALTDAYSETAPFLQGVSADAFPVPRGLRLDVPLDAIEDHEHGMEWVMESQVSFDGQTWADIYMDEVPAELLAVRPQH
;
A
#
# COMPACT_ATOMS: atom_id res chain seq x y z
N MET A 1 53.03 14.51 15.71
CA MET A 1 52.09 14.51 16.86
C MET A 1 50.80 13.89 16.35
N GLY A 2 50.40 12.72 16.84
CA GLY A 2 49.35 11.90 16.23
C GLY A 2 47.95 12.55 16.31
N GLU A 3 47.13 12.32 15.29
CA GLU A 3 45.80 12.88 15.13
C GLU A 3 44.88 12.60 16.34
N ALA A 4 44.99 11.42 16.93
CA ALA A 4 44.29 11.06 18.18
C ALA A 4 44.67 11.96 19.38
N LYS A 5 45.94 12.37 19.50
CA LYS A 5 46.37 13.34 20.55
C LYS A 5 45.82 14.74 20.29
N ARG A 6 45.69 15.12 19.01
CA ARG A 6 45.14 16.43 18.60
C ARG A 6 43.61 16.48 18.83
N ARG A 7 42.87 15.42 18.48
CA ARG A 7 41.42 15.28 18.78
C ARG A 7 41.13 15.25 20.29
N LYS A 8 41.98 14.58 21.08
CA LYS A 8 41.88 14.59 22.56
C LYS A 8 42.08 15.98 23.18
N GLN A 9 42.98 16.79 22.65
CA GLN A 9 43.20 18.17 23.11
C GLN A 9 42.07 19.13 22.71
N LEU A 10 41.34 18.82 21.64
CA LEU A 10 40.20 19.60 21.14
C LEU A 10 38.84 19.16 21.71
N GLY A 11 38.80 18.18 22.62
CA GLY A 11 37.55 17.63 23.15
C GLY A 11 36.75 16.77 22.16
N LEU A 12 37.33 16.41 21.02
CA LEU A 12 36.69 15.67 19.91
C LEU A 12 36.83 14.14 20.05
N MET A 13 37.07 13.65 21.26
CA MET A 13 37.02 12.21 21.55
C MET A 13 35.56 11.84 21.81
N PRO A 14 35.06 10.72 21.26
CA PRO A 14 33.73 10.23 21.62
C PRO A 14 33.67 10.05 23.13
N GLN A 15 32.75 10.74 23.80
CA GLN A 15 32.50 10.48 25.21
C GLN A 15 31.50 9.33 25.27
N SER A 16 31.83 8.31 26.06
CA SER A 16 30.95 7.18 26.30
C SER A 16 30.34 7.27 27.69
N VAL A 17 29.01 7.18 27.75
CA VAL A 17 28.26 7.10 29.01
C VAL A 17 27.59 5.73 29.06
N SER A 18 28.00 4.89 30.00
CA SER A 18 27.41 3.56 30.17
C SER A 18 26.05 3.63 30.83
N PHE A 19 25.13 2.77 30.40
CA PHE A 19 23.81 2.63 30.98
C PHE A 19 23.47 1.15 31.23
N ASP A 20 22.48 0.92 32.10
CA ASP A 20 21.91 -0.37 32.43
C ASP A 20 20.43 -0.17 32.81
N VAL A 21 19.54 -0.86 32.12
CA VAL A 21 18.09 -0.68 32.25
C VAL A 21 17.38 -2.01 32.14
N GLN A 22 16.34 -2.17 32.94
CA GLN A 22 15.39 -3.27 32.84
C GLN A 22 14.11 -2.75 32.19
N ALA A 23 13.61 -3.44 31.19
CA ALA A 23 12.35 -3.16 30.54
C ALA A 23 11.35 -4.27 30.91
N GLU A 24 10.14 -3.87 31.27
CA GLU A 24 9.01 -4.78 31.47
C GLU A 24 7.78 -4.25 30.74
N VAL A 25 6.92 -5.13 30.26
CA VAL A 25 5.65 -4.72 29.66
C VAL A 25 4.63 -4.51 30.76
N ARG A 26 4.08 -3.30 30.85
CA ARG A 26 3.00 -2.95 31.77
C ARG A 26 1.99 -2.06 31.07
N ASP A 27 0.72 -2.38 31.21
CA ASP A 27 -0.40 -1.65 30.59
C ASP A 27 -0.23 -1.47 29.06
N GLY A 28 0.35 -2.49 28.39
CA GLY A 28 0.57 -2.50 26.93
C GLY A 28 1.77 -1.68 26.45
N ALA A 29 2.59 -1.13 27.35
CA ALA A 29 3.77 -0.33 27.03
C ALA A 29 5.04 -0.88 27.70
N TRP A 30 6.21 -0.61 27.14
CA TRP A 30 7.48 -0.82 27.84
C TRP A 30 7.63 0.20 28.96
N GLN A 31 7.92 -0.28 30.16
CA GLN A 31 8.33 0.52 31.30
C GLN A 31 9.82 0.29 31.56
N LEU A 32 10.59 1.37 31.55
CA LEU A 32 12.03 1.34 31.74
C LEU A 32 12.40 1.63 33.20
N ASN A 33 12.95 0.62 33.86
CA ASN A 33 13.48 0.66 35.22
C ASN A 33 15.01 0.81 35.17
N TRP A 34 15.49 2.05 35.35
CA TRP A 34 16.90 2.38 35.26
C TRP A 34 17.70 1.87 36.46
N LEU A 35 18.68 1.00 36.19
CA LEU A 35 19.70 0.61 37.18
C LEU A 35 20.89 1.58 37.14
N ARG A 36 21.19 2.10 35.95
CA ARG A 36 22.17 3.15 35.70
C ARG A 36 21.74 3.96 34.48
N ALA A 37 21.46 5.25 34.68
CA ALA A 37 21.08 6.17 33.61
C ALA A 37 22.09 7.34 33.49
N PRO A 38 22.32 7.86 32.27
CA PRO A 38 22.83 9.22 32.09
C PRO A 38 21.89 10.23 32.75
N GLN A 39 22.43 11.38 33.17
CA GLN A 39 21.63 12.44 33.80
C GLN A 39 21.27 13.52 32.77
N GLY A 40 20.18 14.26 33.03
CA GLY A 40 19.76 15.39 32.20
C GLY A 40 19.23 14.98 30.82
N GLU A 41 19.46 15.84 29.82
CA GLU A 41 18.96 15.67 28.43
C GLU A 41 19.46 14.37 27.78
N GLN A 42 20.66 13.92 28.12
CA GLN A 42 21.22 12.65 27.63
C GLN A 42 20.41 11.44 28.09
N GLY A 43 19.83 11.49 29.30
CA GLY A 43 18.96 10.44 29.82
C GLY A 43 17.66 10.34 29.01
N GLN A 44 17.06 11.48 28.69
CA GLN A 44 15.81 11.55 27.90
C GLN A 44 16.04 11.11 26.44
N ALA A 45 17.15 11.53 25.84
CA ALA A 45 17.52 11.09 24.49
C ALA A 45 17.76 9.58 24.44
N LEU A 46 18.46 9.03 25.45
CA LEU A 46 18.68 7.58 25.55
C LEU A 46 17.38 6.82 25.77
N GLU A 47 16.48 7.30 26.62
CA GLU A 47 15.17 6.68 26.87
C GLU A 47 14.36 6.58 25.58
N ARG A 48 14.25 7.68 24.83
CA ARG A 48 13.57 7.70 23.54
C ARG A 48 14.22 6.74 22.55
N ALA A 49 15.54 6.80 22.42
CA ALA A 49 16.29 5.92 21.53
C ALA A 49 16.07 4.44 21.88
N LEU A 50 16.08 4.06 23.16
CA LEU A 50 15.85 2.68 23.57
C LEU A 50 14.42 2.23 23.27
N LEU A 51 13.42 3.06 23.51
CA LEU A 51 12.03 2.74 23.19
C LEU A 51 11.82 2.57 21.67
N GLU A 52 12.53 3.34 20.85
CA GLU A 52 12.53 3.19 19.38
C GLU A 52 13.25 1.92 18.90
N GLN A 53 14.26 1.44 19.63
CA GLN A 53 15.00 0.21 19.28
C GLN A 53 14.37 -1.07 19.82
N LEU A 54 13.50 -0.97 20.82
CA LEU A 54 12.80 -2.13 21.35
C LEU A 54 11.66 -2.55 20.39
N PRO A 55 11.39 -3.85 20.23
CA PRO A 55 10.14 -4.28 19.60
C PRO A 55 8.96 -3.64 20.30
N SER A 56 7.85 -3.42 19.58
CA SER A 56 6.60 -3.09 20.26
C SER A 56 6.26 -4.18 21.30
N PRO A 57 5.60 -3.85 22.41
CA PRO A 57 5.18 -4.85 23.40
C PRO A 57 4.36 -6.00 22.80
N ALA A 58 3.55 -5.71 21.78
CA ALA A 58 2.83 -6.71 21.00
C ALA A 58 3.75 -7.54 20.07
N GLY A 59 4.84 -6.95 19.57
CA GLY A 59 5.85 -7.61 18.74
C GLY A 59 6.83 -8.50 19.52
N TRP A 60 7.03 -8.23 20.82
CA TRP A 60 8.01 -8.92 21.65
C TRP A 60 7.89 -10.45 21.66
N PRO A 61 6.68 -11.05 21.81
CA PRO A 61 6.51 -12.49 21.72
C PRO A 61 7.03 -13.12 20.42
N ALA A 62 6.71 -12.50 19.28
CA ALA A 62 7.14 -13.01 17.98
C ALA A 62 8.66 -12.89 17.82
N GLU A 63 9.25 -11.77 18.24
CA GLU A 63 10.68 -11.56 18.16
C GLU A 63 11.47 -12.54 19.04
N TYR A 64 11.07 -12.70 20.31
CA TYR A 64 11.73 -13.63 21.21
C TYR A 64 11.69 -15.06 20.67
N ARG A 65 10.51 -15.52 20.25
CA ARG A 65 10.33 -16.88 19.71
C ARG A 65 11.15 -17.09 18.45
N THR A 66 11.20 -16.10 17.56
CA THR A 66 12.05 -16.13 16.37
C THR A 66 13.52 -16.36 16.72
N ARG A 67 14.06 -15.52 17.61
CA ARG A 67 15.46 -15.62 18.07
C ARG A 67 15.72 -16.95 18.77
N TRP A 68 14.76 -17.44 19.55
CA TRP A 68 14.84 -18.72 20.25
C TRP A 68 14.88 -19.91 19.28
N VAL A 69 13.99 -19.92 18.29
CA VAL A 69 13.91 -20.95 17.25
C VAL A 69 15.18 -20.92 16.39
N ALA A 70 15.57 -19.76 15.88
CA ALA A 70 16.74 -19.63 15.04
C ALA A 70 18.07 -19.98 15.74
N ALA A 71 18.10 -19.91 17.08
CA ALA A 71 19.23 -20.38 17.88
C ALA A 71 19.31 -21.92 17.99
N GLY A 72 18.43 -22.67 17.32
CA GLY A 72 18.45 -24.14 17.32
C GLY A 72 17.98 -24.75 18.64
N ARG A 73 17.23 -24.00 19.45
CA ARG A 73 16.74 -24.45 20.76
C ARG A 73 15.54 -25.43 20.74
N PRO A 74 14.63 -25.42 19.74
CA PRO A 74 13.56 -26.43 19.69
C PRO A 74 14.14 -27.85 19.63
N THR A 75 13.55 -28.77 20.39
CA THR A 75 13.89 -30.20 20.30
C THR A 75 13.25 -30.89 19.11
N ASP A 76 12.10 -30.38 18.69
CA ASP A 76 11.24 -30.94 17.65
C ASP A 76 10.87 -29.87 16.60
N PHE A 77 10.37 -30.33 15.45
CA PHE A 77 9.86 -29.44 14.42
C PHE A 77 8.56 -28.75 14.86
N LEU A 78 8.54 -27.43 14.77
CA LEU A 78 7.35 -26.60 14.93
C LEU A 78 6.49 -26.68 13.66
N ASN A 79 5.36 -27.37 13.73
CA ASN A 79 4.46 -27.60 12.59
C ASN A 79 3.19 -26.77 12.67
N SER A 80 2.84 -26.25 13.85
CA SER A 80 1.59 -25.55 14.12
C SER A 80 1.79 -24.28 14.94
N ALA A 81 0.74 -23.46 14.97
CA ALA A 81 0.70 -22.27 15.83
C ALA A 81 0.84 -22.64 17.31
N ASP A 82 0.21 -23.75 17.74
CA ASP A 82 0.26 -24.22 19.12
C ASP A 82 1.69 -24.59 19.55
N ASP A 83 2.48 -25.19 18.65
CA ASP A 83 3.90 -25.51 18.92
C ASP A 83 4.70 -24.25 19.23
N VAL A 84 4.47 -23.17 18.48
CA VAL A 84 5.15 -21.88 18.67
C VAL A 84 4.64 -21.19 19.94
N LEU A 85 3.33 -21.23 20.20
CA LEU A 85 2.73 -20.63 21.38
C LEU A 85 3.17 -21.31 22.68
N ALA A 86 3.49 -22.60 22.64
CA ALA A 86 4.06 -23.34 23.77
C ALA A 86 5.45 -22.82 24.20
N ILE A 87 6.16 -22.12 23.32
CA ILE A 87 7.41 -21.42 23.68
C ILE A 87 7.04 -20.23 24.57
N GLN A 88 7.40 -20.33 25.85
CA GLN A 88 7.18 -19.28 26.82
C GLN A 88 8.00 -18.04 26.47
N VAL A 89 7.40 -16.87 26.68
CA VAL A 89 8.03 -15.58 26.42
C VAL A 89 8.38 -14.92 27.75
N PRO A 90 9.64 -14.49 27.94
CA PRO A 90 10.06 -13.81 29.16
C PRO A 90 9.40 -12.43 29.28
N ALA A 91 8.96 -12.07 30.48
CA ALA A 91 8.29 -10.80 30.74
C ALA A 91 9.27 -9.63 30.90
N HIS A 92 10.54 -9.91 31.19
CA HIS A 92 11.56 -8.90 31.47
C HIS A 92 12.72 -8.99 30.47
N LEU A 93 13.19 -7.82 30.07
CA LEU A 93 14.37 -7.62 29.22
C LEU A 93 15.34 -6.70 29.97
N ARG A 94 16.63 -6.95 29.87
CA ARG A 94 17.66 -6.08 30.41
C ARG A 94 18.61 -5.70 29.31
N LEU A 95 18.89 -4.40 29.20
CA LEU A 95 19.75 -3.83 28.19
C LEU A 95 20.90 -3.11 28.89
N SER A 96 22.12 -3.40 28.46
CA SER A 96 23.30 -2.67 28.90
C SER A 96 24.14 -2.24 27.71
N GLY A 97 24.75 -1.06 27.83
CA GLY A 97 25.38 -0.44 26.66
C GLY A 97 26.12 0.85 26.96
N GLU A 98 26.33 1.62 25.90
CA GLU A 98 26.97 2.93 25.92
C GLU A 98 26.22 3.91 25.01
N LEU A 99 25.95 5.12 25.51
CA LEU A 99 25.63 6.27 24.68
C LEU A 99 26.93 6.97 24.31
N LEU A 100 27.17 7.16 23.02
CA LEU A 100 28.33 7.83 22.47
C LEU A 100 27.92 9.22 22.00
N SER A 101 28.62 10.27 22.44
CA SER A 101 28.44 11.63 21.95
C SER A 101 29.57 12.03 21.01
N SER A 102 29.30 12.91 20.05
CA SER A 102 30.27 13.31 19.01
C SER A 102 30.80 12.12 18.20
N PHE A 103 29.91 11.16 17.95
CA PHE A 103 30.14 9.99 17.12
C PHE A 103 30.15 10.41 15.64
N ASP A 104 31.16 9.94 14.92
CA ASP A 104 31.28 10.14 13.47
C ASP A 104 30.80 8.88 12.75
N PRO A 105 29.65 8.89 12.05
CA PRO A 105 29.13 7.72 11.34
C PRO A 105 30.11 7.13 10.33
N ARG A 106 31.01 7.95 9.77
CA ARG A 106 32.04 7.47 8.81
C ARG A 106 33.00 6.47 9.45
N SER A 107 33.12 6.47 10.77
CA SER A 107 33.94 5.49 11.50
C SER A 107 33.39 4.05 11.44
N LEU A 108 32.17 3.87 10.93
CA LEU A 108 31.56 2.56 10.69
C LEU A 108 31.80 2.02 9.27
N GLN A 109 32.23 2.85 8.30
CA GLN A 109 32.35 2.46 6.89
C GLN A 109 33.35 1.31 6.64
N ASP A 110 34.41 1.23 7.45
CA ASP A 110 35.45 0.19 7.32
C ASP A 110 35.19 -1.04 8.21
N ARG A 111 34.04 -1.11 8.89
CA ARG A 111 33.70 -2.22 9.79
C ARG A 111 32.85 -3.26 9.08
N ASP A 112 32.94 -4.51 9.54
CA ASP A 112 31.98 -5.52 9.13
C ASP A 112 30.55 -5.17 9.56
N ASP A 113 29.56 -5.63 8.80
CA ASP A 113 28.14 -5.35 9.03
C ASP A 113 27.67 -5.78 10.42
N GLN A 114 28.27 -6.83 10.98
CA GLN A 114 27.95 -7.33 12.30
C GLN A 114 28.40 -6.36 13.41
N THR A 115 29.53 -5.69 13.22
CA THR A 115 30.04 -4.69 14.17
C THR A 115 29.31 -3.36 13.97
N ALA A 116 29.00 -2.99 12.72
CA ALA A 116 28.26 -1.77 12.42
C ALA A 116 26.83 -1.82 12.97
N SER A 117 26.14 -2.96 12.87
CA SER A 117 24.77 -3.17 13.38
C SER A 117 24.62 -3.09 14.90
N GLN A 118 25.72 -3.05 15.67
CA GLN A 118 25.68 -2.79 17.12
C GLN A 118 25.46 -1.31 17.46
N PHE A 119 25.58 -0.41 16.47
CA PHE A 119 25.49 1.03 16.64
C PHE A 119 24.20 1.54 16.00
N HIS A 120 23.35 2.15 16.81
CA HIS A 120 22.16 2.86 16.36
C HIS A 120 22.49 4.35 16.33
N LEU A 121 22.50 4.94 15.13
CA LEU A 121 22.80 6.36 14.97
C LEU A 121 21.63 7.19 15.49
N LEU A 122 21.95 8.21 16.27
CA LEU A 122 21.00 9.14 16.85
C LEU A 122 21.26 10.56 16.30
N PRO A 123 20.28 11.48 16.40
CA PRO A 123 20.47 12.87 16.02
C PRO A 123 21.69 13.52 16.71
N GLU A 124 22.15 14.64 16.15
CA GLU A 124 23.22 15.47 16.74
C GLU A 124 24.58 14.75 16.91
N GLY A 125 24.85 13.73 16.08
CA GLY A 125 26.09 12.98 16.13
C GLY A 125 26.22 12.14 17.40
N GLN A 126 25.12 11.57 17.87
CA GLN A 126 25.11 10.58 18.93
C GLN A 126 24.99 9.17 18.36
N ALA A 127 25.41 8.16 19.12
CA ALA A 127 25.16 6.77 18.77
C ALA A 127 24.90 5.94 20.02
N LEU A 128 23.88 5.09 19.97
CA LEU A 128 23.61 4.08 20.97
C LEU A 128 24.31 2.79 20.59
N ARG A 129 25.16 2.26 21.48
CA ARG A 129 25.77 0.94 21.34
C ARG A 129 25.21 -0.01 22.37
N LEU A 130 24.45 -1.02 21.93
CA LEU A 130 23.98 -2.11 22.79
C LEU A 130 25.09 -3.15 22.94
N ARG A 131 25.45 -3.49 24.19
CA ARG A 131 26.48 -4.48 24.50
C ARG A 131 25.88 -5.83 24.83
N GLU A 132 24.96 -5.86 25.78
CA GLU A 132 24.35 -7.08 26.28
C GLU A 132 22.83 -6.91 26.33
N GLN A 133 22.14 -7.98 25.97
CA GLN A 133 20.69 -8.11 26.10
C GLN A 133 20.44 -9.42 26.82
N ASP A 134 19.78 -9.34 27.97
CA ASP A 134 19.41 -10.50 28.78
C ASP A 134 17.90 -10.55 28.97
N VAL A 135 17.35 -11.74 29.13
CA VAL A 135 15.93 -11.95 29.42
C VAL A 135 15.73 -12.65 30.75
N SER A 136 14.56 -12.42 31.35
CA SER A 136 14.16 -13.11 32.58
C SER A 136 12.65 -13.38 32.59
N PHE A 137 12.27 -14.57 33.08
CA PHE A 137 10.88 -14.95 33.31
C PHE A 137 10.36 -14.49 34.67
N ASP A 138 11.25 -14.31 35.65
CA ASP A 138 10.91 -14.04 37.05
C ASP A 138 11.55 -12.75 37.61
N GLY A 139 12.36 -12.06 36.78
CA GLY A 139 13.14 -10.87 37.16
C GLY A 139 14.36 -11.18 38.02
N GLN A 140 14.60 -12.44 38.38
CA GLN A 140 15.68 -12.86 39.27
C GLN A 140 16.80 -13.58 38.52
N ARG A 141 16.44 -14.46 37.60
CA ARG A 141 17.41 -15.22 36.79
C ARG A 141 17.46 -14.63 35.39
N TRP A 142 18.65 -14.17 35.03
CA TRP A 142 18.91 -13.51 33.75
C TRP A 142 19.73 -14.43 32.87
N GLU A 143 19.28 -14.60 31.64
CA GLU A 143 19.95 -15.40 30.61
C GLU A 143 20.19 -14.54 29.37
N PRO A 144 21.31 -14.72 28.66
CA PRO A 144 21.56 -14.02 27.42
C PRO A 144 20.43 -14.23 26.41
N LEU A 145 19.89 -13.14 25.89
CA LEU A 145 18.95 -13.17 24.78
C LEU A 145 19.70 -13.68 23.54
N PRO A 146 19.14 -14.66 22.79
CA PRO A 146 19.78 -15.08 21.55
C PRO A 146 19.96 -13.90 20.60
N ALA A 147 21.04 -13.92 19.81
CA ALA A 147 21.46 -12.78 19.01
C ALA A 147 20.36 -12.29 18.06
N ALA A 148 20.25 -10.97 17.91
CA ALA A 148 19.27 -10.31 17.05
C ALA A 148 19.48 -10.63 15.56
N GLY A 149 20.75 -10.69 15.14
CA GLY A 149 21.13 -11.03 13.78
C GLY A 149 20.95 -12.52 13.52
N LEU A 150 19.94 -12.86 12.73
CA LEU A 150 19.82 -14.18 12.13
C LEU A 150 20.92 -14.32 11.08
N GLY A 151 22.08 -14.83 11.48
CA GLY A 151 23.09 -15.26 10.52
C GLY A 151 22.49 -16.30 9.56
N GLU A 152 23.12 -16.53 8.42
CA GLU A 152 22.61 -17.43 7.37
C GLU A 152 22.15 -18.79 7.93
N LYS A 153 22.91 -19.37 8.86
CA LYS A 153 22.56 -20.62 9.56
C LYS A 153 21.30 -20.52 10.41
N GLY A 154 21.09 -19.39 11.09
CA GLY A 154 19.91 -19.14 11.91
C GLY A 154 18.65 -19.00 11.04
N VAL A 155 18.76 -18.27 9.93
CA VAL A 155 17.67 -18.19 8.92
C VAL A 155 17.38 -19.57 8.34
N GLN A 156 18.41 -20.31 7.91
CA GLN A 156 18.24 -21.66 7.37
C GLN A 156 17.54 -22.59 8.37
N TYR A 157 17.92 -22.57 9.66
CA TYR A 157 17.27 -23.37 10.68
C TYR A 157 15.81 -22.96 10.89
N LEU A 158 15.54 -21.66 11.03
CA LEU A 158 14.18 -21.12 11.16
C LEU A 158 13.28 -21.57 9.99
N MET A 159 13.77 -21.46 8.75
CA MET A 159 13.01 -21.77 7.54
C MET A 159 12.78 -23.28 7.30
N GLN A 160 13.42 -24.16 8.08
CA GLN A 160 13.12 -25.60 8.05
C GLN A 160 11.77 -25.92 8.70
N HIS A 161 11.29 -25.07 9.61
CA HIS A 161 10.00 -25.25 10.27
C HIS A 161 8.84 -24.84 9.34
N PRO A 162 7.82 -25.71 9.13
CA PRO A 162 6.67 -25.35 8.29
C PRO A 162 6.00 -24.04 8.68
N ILE A 163 5.84 -23.81 10.00
CA ILE A 163 5.17 -22.62 10.54
C ILE A 163 5.90 -21.29 10.22
N ALA A 164 7.18 -21.34 9.83
CA ALA A 164 7.95 -20.15 9.44
C ALA A 164 7.43 -19.47 8.16
N ARG A 165 6.59 -20.16 7.38
CA ARG A 165 5.95 -19.61 6.17
C ARG A 165 4.63 -18.88 6.46
N GLU A 166 4.07 -19.01 7.65
CA GLU A 166 2.83 -18.34 8.01
C GLU A 166 3.05 -16.83 8.14
N ARG A 167 2.30 -16.05 7.38
CA ARG A 167 2.43 -14.58 7.32
C ARG A 167 1.40 -13.84 8.18
N GLY A 168 0.60 -14.59 8.94
CA GLY A 168 -0.58 -14.07 9.62
C GLY A 168 -1.76 -13.83 8.67
N ALA A 169 -2.95 -13.65 9.25
CA ALA A 169 -4.18 -13.46 8.49
C ALA A 169 -4.14 -12.14 7.72
N LEU A 170 -4.41 -12.19 6.41
CA LEU A 170 -4.57 -11.00 5.57
C LEU A 170 -5.87 -10.29 5.96
N GLN A 171 -5.77 -8.99 6.24
CA GLN A 171 -6.92 -8.15 6.60
C GLN A 171 -7.31 -7.23 5.45
N ALA A 172 -6.32 -6.64 4.78
CA ALA A 172 -6.54 -5.76 3.63
C ALA A 172 -5.27 -5.70 2.76
N THR A 173 -5.45 -5.26 1.52
CA THR A 173 -4.37 -5.00 0.56
C THR A 173 -4.61 -3.62 -0.03
N TYR A 174 -3.55 -2.81 -0.12
CA TYR A 174 -3.60 -1.45 -0.64
C TYR A 174 -2.50 -1.24 -1.68
N GLN A 175 -2.84 -0.71 -2.84
CA GLN A 175 -1.87 -0.15 -3.77
C GLN A 175 -1.58 1.29 -3.36
N VAL A 176 -0.32 1.58 -3.09
CA VAL A 176 0.14 2.93 -2.73
C VAL A 176 0.95 3.49 -3.87
N THR A 177 0.46 4.58 -4.47
CA THR A 177 1.16 5.33 -5.51
C THR A 177 1.64 6.66 -4.93
N HIS A 178 2.94 6.90 -5.02
CA HIS A 178 3.60 8.12 -4.57
C HIS A 178 4.12 8.85 -5.79
N HIS A 179 3.74 10.11 -5.94
CA HIS A 179 4.22 11.02 -6.98
C HIS A 179 5.36 11.88 -6.44
N ARG A 180 6.31 12.25 -7.30
CA ARG A 180 7.49 13.04 -6.95
C ARG A 180 7.13 14.40 -6.33
N GLU A 181 5.96 14.95 -6.65
CA GLU A 181 5.42 16.19 -6.10
C GLU A 181 4.96 16.06 -4.63
N GLY A 182 5.00 14.84 -4.08
CA GLY A 182 4.62 14.53 -2.70
C GLY A 182 3.16 14.10 -2.53
N LEU A 183 2.40 13.97 -3.64
CA LEU A 183 1.06 13.40 -3.61
C LEU A 183 1.17 11.88 -3.42
N VAL A 184 0.43 11.35 -2.45
CA VAL A 184 0.27 9.90 -2.26
C VAL A 184 -1.21 9.56 -2.46
N THR A 185 -1.47 8.57 -3.32
CA THR A 185 -2.79 7.98 -3.52
C THR A 185 -2.77 6.53 -3.05
N VAL A 186 -3.88 6.10 -2.46
CA VAL A 186 -4.02 4.74 -1.91
C VAL A 186 -5.34 4.15 -2.37
N ASP A 187 -5.29 2.96 -2.97
CA ASP A 187 -6.46 2.24 -3.47
C ASP A 187 -6.51 0.80 -2.91
N PRO A 188 -7.65 0.33 -2.37
CA PRO A 188 -8.87 1.08 -2.06
C PRO A 188 -8.63 2.15 -0.98
N GLU A 189 -9.56 3.11 -0.84
CA GLU A 189 -9.43 4.16 0.17
C GLU A 189 -9.34 3.55 1.59
N PRO A 190 -8.23 3.77 2.33
CA PRO A 190 -8.06 3.21 3.68
C PRO A 190 -8.76 4.10 4.72
N PRO A 191 -9.00 3.58 5.94
CA PRO A 191 -9.41 4.41 7.08
C PRO A 191 -8.41 5.57 7.30
N ALA A 192 -8.89 6.75 7.68
CA ALA A 192 -8.07 7.97 7.79
C ALA A 192 -6.81 7.81 8.67
N GLU A 193 -6.89 7.04 9.75
CA GLU A 193 -5.73 6.77 10.62
C GLU A 193 -4.67 5.89 9.93
N LEU A 194 -5.10 4.95 9.09
CA LEU A 194 -4.22 4.12 8.29
C LEU A 194 -3.66 4.89 7.09
N LEU A 195 -4.46 5.76 6.46
CA LEU A 195 -4.02 6.61 5.35
C LEU A 195 -2.73 7.36 5.72
N GLY A 196 -2.75 8.11 6.82
CA GLY A 196 -1.57 8.86 7.26
C GLY A 196 -0.35 7.99 7.59
N ALA A 197 -0.57 6.76 8.06
CA ALA A 197 0.51 5.80 8.27
C ALA A 197 1.11 5.28 6.95
N LEU A 198 0.26 5.01 5.94
CA LEU A 198 0.68 4.57 4.61
C LEU A 198 1.40 5.70 3.84
N GLU A 199 0.94 6.95 3.96
CA GLU A 199 1.59 8.14 3.40
C GLU A 199 3.00 8.33 3.98
N LEU A 200 3.12 8.28 5.31
CA LEU A 200 4.43 8.39 5.98
C LEU A 200 5.36 7.24 5.59
N LEU A 201 4.83 6.03 5.48
CA LEU A 201 5.58 4.86 5.04
C LEU A 201 6.06 5.01 3.59
N ALA A 202 5.20 5.48 2.69
CA ALA A 202 5.56 5.74 1.30
C ALA A 202 6.65 6.81 1.19
N ALA A 203 6.57 7.88 1.99
CA ALA A 203 7.61 8.90 2.06
C ALA A 203 8.93 8.35 2.63
N THR A 204 8.85 7.47 3.63
CA THR A 204 10.03 6.82 4.22
C THR A 204 10.73 5.89 3.24
N LEU A 205 9.96 5.11 2.46
CA LEU A 205 10.50 4.14 1.51
C LEU A 205 10.96 4.79 0.19
N HIS A 206 10.23 5.77 -0.32
CA HIS A 206 10.50 6.39 -1.61
C HIS A 206 11.35 7.66 -1.52
N GLY A 207 11.43 8.31 -0.36
CA GLY A 207 12.03 9.63 -0.17
C GLY A 207 10.96 10.71 0.00
N SER A 208 11.23 11.66 0.90
CA SER A 208 10.33 12.78 1.24
C SER A 208 10.68 14.09 0.55
N ASP A 209 11.83 14.15 -0.12
CA ASP A 209 12.34 15.31 -0.85
C ASP A 209 13.05 14.87 -2.13
N GLU A 210 13.40 15.82 -3.00
CA GLU A 210 13.99 15.52 -4.31
C GLU A 210 15.29 14.71 -4.24
N SER A 211 16.15 14.99 -3.25
CA SER A 211 17.43 14.28 -3.10
C SER A 211 17.20 12.85 -2.63
N SER A 212 16.43 12.66 -1.56
CA SER A 212 16.09 11.35 -1.01
C SER A 212 15.27 10.52 -2.00
N TRP A 213 14.44 11.17 -2.82
CA TRP A 213 13.73 10.54 -3.93
C TRP A 213 14.73 9.94 -4.93
N ALA A 214 15.61 10.76 -5.51
CA ALA A 214 16.61 10.28 -6.46
C ALA A 214 17.52 9.20 -5.87
N ASP A 215 17.97 9.38 -4.63
CA ASP A 215 18.84 8.43 -3.93
C ASP A 215 18.14 7.07 -3.71
N ALA A 216 16.88 7.07 -3.29
CA ALA A 216 16.11 5.85 -3.08
C ALA A 216 15.86 5.08 -4.39
N HIS A 217 15.59 5.80 -5.49
CA HIS A 217 15.46 5.19 -6.81
C HIS A 217 16.78 4.55 -7.26
N ALA A 218 17.89 5.29 -7.18
CA ALA A 218 19.21 4.81 -7.55
C ALA A 218 19.63 3.58 -6.73
N GLN A 219 19.34 3.57 -5.42
CA GLN A 219 19.58 2.42 -4.56
C GLN A 219 18.78 1.19 -4.97
N MET A 220 17.52 1.37 -5.39
CA MET A 220 16.70 0.26 -5.85
C MET A 220 17.26 -0.33 -7.15
N ILE A 221 17.51 0.52 -8.16
CA ILE A 221 18.12 0.12 -9.44
C ILE A 221 19.44 -0.64 -9.24
N ALA A 222 20.31 -0.15 -8.35
CA ALA A 222 21.59 -0.78 -8.04
C ALA A 222 21.45 -2.17 -7.39
N ARG A 223 20.35 -2.42 -6.65
CA ARG A 223 20.09 -3.71 -5.98
C ARG A 223 19.48 -4.75 -6.91
N THR A 224 18.78 -4.33 -7.95
CA THR A 224 17.94 -5.21 -8.77
C THR A 224 18.56 -5.53 -10.14
N GLU A 225 19.87 -5.34 -10.30
CA GLU A 225 20.62 -5.68 -11.53
C GLU A 225 19.98 -5.13 -12.82
N TRP A 226 19.31 -3.98 -12.73
CA TRP A 226 18.83 -3.24 -13.90
C TRP A 226 19.99 -2.75 -14.79
N ALA A 227 21.24 -2.86 -14.30
CA ALA A 227 22.45 -2.50 -15.02
C ALA A 227 22.96 -3.64 -15.93
N ASP A 228 23.12 -3.27 -17.20
CA ASP A 228 24.12 -3.76 -18.18
C ASP A 228 23.84 -4.99 -19.06
N GLU A 229 22.88 -5.89 -18.80
CA GLU A 229 22.73 -7.09 -19.65
C GLU A 229 21.64 -7.02 -20.74
N ALA A 230 20.63 -6.14 -20.62
CA ALA A 230 19.47 -6.18 -21.52
C ALA A 230 19.46 -5.13 -22.66
N GLY A 231 20.43 -4.20 -22.71
CA GLY A 231 20.45 -3.15 -23.74
C GLY A 231 19.20 -2.25 -23.76
N ARG A 232 18.38 -2.27 -22.71
CA ARG A 232 17.32 -1.27 -22.50
C ARG A 232 17.97 -0.03 -21.90
N ASP A 233 17.81 1.10 -22.58
CA ASP A 233 18.13 2.40 -22.00
C ASP A 233 17.21 2.61 -20.80
N LEU A 234 17.73 2.40 -19.59
CA LEU A 234 17.11 2.91 -18.38
C LEU A 234 16.92 4.42 -18.57
N PRO A 235 15.74 4.98 -18.25
CA PRO A 235 15.68 6.42 -18.02
C PRO A 235 16.59 6.71 -16.81
N PRO A 236 17.71 7.44 -17.00
CA PRO A 236 18.68 7.70 -15.93
C PRO A 236 18.16 8.74 -14.92
N GLU A 237 16.95 9.24 -15.13
CA GLU A 237 16.33 10.31 -14.37
C GLU A 237 15.40 9.73 -13.31
N ALA A 238 15.29 10.45 -12.19
CA ALA A 238 14.40 10.03 -11.11
C ALA A 238 12.94 10.01 -11.62
N PRO A 239 12.19 8.93 -11.34
CA PRO A 239 10.86 8.72 -11.93
C PRO A 239 9.86 9.77 -11.43
N ALA A 240 8.82 10.02 -12.23
CA ALA A 240 7.69 10.86 -11.84
C ALA A 240 6.88 10.22 -10.72
N SER A 241 6.72 8.90 -10.72
CA SER A 241 5.97 8.19 -9.69
C SER A 241 6.51 6.80 -9.38
N ARG A 242 6.14 6.29 -8.21
CA ARG A 242 6.46 4.96 -7.70
C ARG A 242 5.23 4.35 -7.06
N ARG A 243 5.04 3.06 -7.25
CA ARG A 243 3.96 2.33 -6.60
C ARG A 243 4.43 1.03 -5.99
N LEU A 244 3.73 0.60 -4.96
CA LEU A 244 3.94 -0.69 -4.31
C LEU A 244 2.62 -1.17 -3.70
N THR A 245 2.53 -2.46 -3.45
CA THR A 245 1.37 -3.05 -2.78
C THR A 245 1.72 -3.33 -1.32
N ILE A 246 0.87 -2.85 -0.40
CA ILE A 246 0.98 -3.07 1.04
C ILE A 246 -0.13 -4.03 1.48
N GLU A 247 0.27 -5.14 2.09
CA GLU A 247 -0.62 -6.04 2.81
C GLU A 247 -0.69 -5.63 4.28
N VAL A 248 -1.89 -5.41 4.79
CA VAL A 248 -2.17 -5.31 6.22
C VAL A 248 -2.49 -6.70 6.74
N ARG A 249 -1.64 -7.22 7.62
CA ARG A 249 -1.79 -8.56 8.18
C ARG A 249 -1.82 -8.54 9.70
N GLY A 250 -2.51 -9.51 10.29
CA GLY A 250 -2.28 -9.86 11.69
C GLY A 250 -0.83 -10.31 11.89
N ARG A 251 -0.25 -10.02 13.05
CA ARG A 251 1.15 -10.36 13.34
C ARG A 251 1.38 -11.88 13.29
N SER A 252 2.42 -12.31 12.59
CA SER A 252 2.85 -13.71 12.61
C SER A 252 3.47 -14.09 13.97
N LEU A 253 3.42 -15.37 14.32
CA LEU A 253 4.03 -15.89 15.54
C LEU A 253 5.56 -15.94 15.47
N LEU A 254 6.13 -15.88 14.26
CA LEU A 254 7.56 -15.81 13.99
C LEU A 254 7.82 -14.70 12.96
N ASN A 255 8.89 -13.94 13.18
CA ASN A 255 9.42 -12.94 12.27
C ASN A 255 10.41 -13.63 11.32
N THR A 256 10.03 -13.82 10.07
CA THR A 256 10.90 -14.38 9.03
C THR A 256 11.13 -13.34 7.94
N PRO A 257 12.08 -13.53 7.01
CA PRO A 257 12.22 -12.64 5.86
C PRO A 257 10.93 -12.46 5.04
N LEU A 258 9.96 -13.37 5.16
CA LEU A 258 8.64 -13.29 4.50
C LEU A 258 7.60 -12.47 5.27
N THR A 259 7.89 -12.14 6.54
CA THR A 259 6.98 -11.46 7.48
C THR A 259 7.64 -10.23 8.12
N THR A 260 8.78 -9.78 7.59
CA THR A 260 9.45 -8.56 8.05
C THR A 260 8.54 -7.37 7.78
N ALA A 261 7.98 -6.81 8.85
CA ALA A 261 7.15 -5.62 8.79
C ALA A 261 7.97 -4.41 8.33
N VAL A 262 7.39 -3.62 7.44
CA VAL A 262 7.91 -2.28 7.09
C VAL A 262 7.28 -1.18 7.95
N GLY A 263 6.19 -1.51 8.65
CA GLY A 263 5.50 -0.64 9.59
C GLY A 263 4.48 -1.42 10.42
N GLU A 264 3.89 -0.74 11.41
CA GLU A 264 2.86 -1.30 12.28
C GLU A 264 1.65 -0.35 12.32
N TRP A 265 0.44 -0.92 12.41
CA TRP A 265 -0.80 -0.17 12.56
C TRP A 265 -1.71 -0.89 13.57
N GLY A 266 -1.84 -0.31 14.77
CA GLY A 266 -2.47 -1.00 15.90
C GLY A 266 -1.75 -2.33 16.19
N ASP A 267 -2.51 -3.43 16.21
CA ASP A 267 -1.98 -4.79 16.37
C ASP A 267 -1.58 -5.46 15.04
N ALA A 268 -1.85 -4.80 13.91
CA ALA A 268 -1.50 -5.29 12.58
C ALA A 268 -0.10 -4.86 12.15
N VAL A 269 0.47 -5.61 11.22
CA VAL A 269 1.75 -5.33 10.57
C VAL A 269 1.52 -4.99 9.11
N LEU A 270 2.30 -4.04 8.61
CA LEU A 270 2.33 -3.64 7.21
C LEU A 270 3.48 -4.37 6.52
N LEU A 271 3.16 -5.13 5.47
CA LEU A 271 4.14 -5.85 4.65
C LEU A 271 4.09 -5.33 3.23
N VAL A 272 5.24 -5.14 2.59
CA VAL A 272 5.27 -4.93 1.14
C VAL A 272 5.10 -6.29 0.46
N GLU A 273 4.13 -6.39 -0.45
CA GLU A 273 3.93 -7.60 -1.25
C GLU A 273 5.16 -7.84 -2.12
N GLN A 274 5.66 -9.07 -2.14
CA GLN A 274 6.84 -9.43 -2.91
C GLN A 274 6.59 -9.21 -4.41
N GLY A 275 7.50 -8.51 -5.08
CA GLY A 275 7.40 -8.23 -6.51
C GLY A 275 6.49 -7.05 -6.88
N SER A 276 5.82 -6.41 -5.92
CA SER A 276 4.86 -5.34 -6.21
C SER A 276 5.48 -3.95 -6.46
N THR A 277 6.77 -3.77 -6.18
CA THR A 277 7.41 -2.46 -6.27
C THR A 277 7.71 -2.08 -7.72
N GLN A 278 7.17 -0.95 -8.16
CA GLN A 278 7.24 -0.46 -9.52
C GLN A 278 7.53 1.05 -9.58
N PHE A 279 7.97 1.53 -10.73
CA PHE A 279 8.16 2.97 -11.01
C PHE A 279 7.66 3.35 -12.38
N SER A 280 7.35 4.62 -12.55
CA SER A 280 6.96 5.18 -13.83
C SER A 280 7.69 6.50 -14.09
N PRO A 281 8.40 6.63 -15.23
CA PRO A 281 9.01 7.90 -15.64
C PRO A 281 8.00 9.02 -15.89
N ASP A 282 6.79 8.67 -16.33
CA ASP A 282 5.73 9.57 -16.79
C ASP A 282 4.40 9.44 -16.02
N SER A 283 4.29 8.45 -15.13
CA SER A 283 3.06 8.02 -14.42
C SER A 283 2.05 7.27 -15.28
N GLU A 284 2.40 6.86 -16.50
CA GLU A 284 1.54 6.12 -17.42
C GLU A 284 2.05 4.69 -17.60
N VAL A 285 3.35 4.55 -17.89
CA VAL A 285 3.99 3.25 -18.12
C VAL A 285 4.77 2.82 -16.88
N TRP A 286 4.44 1.65 -16.34
CA TRP A 286 5.01 1.14 -15.12
C TRP A 286 6.03 0.03 -15.37
N TYR A 287 7.20 0.19 -14.76
CA TYR A 287 8.32 -0.73 -14.82
C TYR A 287 8.53 -1.38 -13.45
N SER A 288 8.80 -2.68 -13.45
CA SER A 288 9.03 -3.44 -12.22
C SER A 288 10.46 -3.33 -11.74
N TYR A 289 10.66 -2.90 -10.48
CA TYR A 289 12.00 -2.93 -9.90
C TYR A 289 12.52 -4.36 -9.76
N VAL A 290 11.66 -5.32 -9.41
CA VAL A 290 12.07 -6.67 -9.00
C VAL A 290 12.37 -7.58 -10.18
N ASP A 291 11.59 -7.44 -11.25
CA ASP A 291 11.79 -8.12 -12.53
C ASP A 291 11.97 -7.06 -13.63
N PRO A 292 13.22 -6.67 -13.95
CA PRO A 292 13.53 -5.74 -15.04
C PRO A 292 13.15 -6.29 -16.41
N SER A 293 13.03 -7.61 -16.51
CA SER A 293 12.76 -8.30 -17.77
C SER A 293 11.28 -8.28 -18.13
N ALA A 294 10.41 -8.11 -17.13
CA ALA A 294 8.97 -8.01 -17.29
C ALA A 294 8.56 -6.95 -18.33
N GLU A 295 7.45 -7.22 -19.01
CA GLU A 295 6.82 -6.24 -19.89
C GLU A 295 6.30 -5.08 -19.04
N PRO A 296 6.52 -3.82 -19.47
CA PRO A 296 5.94 -2.67 -18.79
C PRO A 296 4.42 -2.79 -18.78
N THR A 297 3.81 -2.49 -17.64
CA THR A 297 2.34 -2.44 -17.53
C THR A 297 1.88 -1.01 -17.72
N GLU A 298 0.91 -0.78 -18.59
CA GLU A 298 0.20 0.49 -18.64
C GLU A 298 -0.75 0.56 -17.42
N SER A 299 -0.99 1.76 -16.89
CA SER A 299 -1.94 1.94 -15.78
C SER A 299 -3.33 1.38 -16.18
N GLU A 300 -4.06 0.72 -15.28
CA GLU A 300 -5.45 0.30 -15.55
C GLU A 300 -6.35 1.52 -15.83
N LEU A 301 -6.02 2.68 -15.25
CA LEU A 301 -6.62 3.96 -15.63
C LEU A 301 -6.21 4.40 -17.04
N SER A 302 -5.01 4.05 -17.52
CA SER A 302 -4.60 4.32 -18.91
C SER A 302 -5.27 3.34 -19.88
N GLU A 303 -5.49 2.07 -19.54
CA GLU A 303 -6.30 1.17 -20.37
C GLU A 303 -7.77 1.59 -20.37
N PHE A 304 -8.32 2.01 -19.24
CA PHE A 304 -9.69 2.53 -19.13
C PHE A 304 -9.85 3.90 -19.83
N PHE A 305 -8.92 4.84 -19.63
CA PHE A 305 -8.93 6.13 -20.34
C PHE A 305 -8.55 5.98 -21.80
N SER A 306 -7.66 5.07 -22.19
CA SER A 306 -7.39 4.79 -23.61
C SER A 306 -8.60 4.09 -24.25
N GLN A 307 -9.29 3.17 -23.58
CA GLN A 307 -10.55 2.62 -24.08
C GLN A 307 -11.66 3.68 -24.18
N ILE A 308 -11.73 4.64 -23.26
CA ILE A 308 -12.74 5.73 -23.32
C ILE A 308 -12.35 6.83 -24.32
N MET A 309 -11.06 7.13 -24.49
CA MET A 309 -10.55 8.21 -25.34
C MET A 309 -10.22 7.77 -26.77
N ASP A 310 -9.96 6.48 -27.04
CA ASP A 310 -9.82 5.94 -28.42
C ASP A 310 -11.16 5.49 -29.03
N LEU A 311 -12.25 5.42 -28.27
CA LEU A 311 -13.58 5.30 -28.88
C LEU A 311 -13.98 6.69 -29.38
N ASN A 312 -13.75 6.96 -30.67
CA ASN A 312 -14.51 8.01 -31.33
C ASN A 312 -15.99 7.62 -31.19
N THR A 313 -16.74 8.27 -30.31
CA THR A 313 -18.17 8.04 -30.13
C THR A 313 -18.98 9.16 -30.77
N THR A 314 -20.23 8.87 -31.07
CA THR A 314 -21.22 9.89 -31.42
C THR A 314 -22.39 9.80 -30.46
N GLU A 315 -22.83 10.97 -29.96
CA GLU A 315 -24.01 11.07 -29.12
C GLU A 315 -25.26 10.85 -29.98
N VAL A 316 -26.06 9.85 -29.62
CA VAL A 316 -27.35 9.55 -30.22
C VAL A 316 -28.45 9.79 -29.21
N THR A 317 -29.41 10.65 -29.55
CA THR A 317 -30.62 10.87 -28.77
C THR A 317 -31.72 9.93 -29.22
N VAL A 318 -32.27 9.15 -28.30
CA VAL A 318 -33.43 8.27 -28.49
C VAL A 318 -34.57 8.76 -27.61
N LEU A 319 -35.74 9.02 -28.20
CA LEU A 319 -36.95 9.43 -27.50
C LEU A 319 -37.95 8.27 -27.39
N ALA A 320 -38.77 8.32 -26.34
CA ALA A 320 -39.77 7.29 -26.03
C ALA A 320 -40.77 7.05 -27.17
N ASP A 321 -41.01 8.05 -28.04
CA ASP A 321 -41.92 7.95 -29.19
C ASP A 321 -41.31 7.24 -30.42
N GLY A 322 -40.06 6.79 -30.32
CA GLY A 322 -39.33 6.16 -31.43
C GLY A 322 -38.55 7.14 -32.30
N THR A 323 -38.48 8.42 -31.92
CA THR A 323 -37.62 9.39 -32.60
C THR A 323 -36.16 9.13 -32.22
N VAL A 324 -35.29 8.99 -33.23
CA VAL A 324 -33.84 8.86 -33.04
C VAL A 324 -33.11 9.92 -33.85
N THR A 325 -32.30 10.72 -33.18
CA THR A 325 -31.55 11.85 -33.76
C THR A 325 -30.09 11.81 -33.33
N TRP A 326 -29.20 12.22 -34.22
CA TRP A 326 -27.75 12.34 -34.02
C TRP A 326 -27.24 13.46 -34.93
N ASP A 327 -25.98 13.86 -34.79
CA ASP A 327 -25.35 14.79 -35.71
C ASP A 327 -25.22 14.16 -37.12
N GLU A 328 -25.84 14.77 -38.13
CA GLU A 328 -25.90 14.24 -39.50
C GLU A 328 -24.51 13.98 -40.11
N GLU A 329 -23.48 14.70 -39.66
CA GLU A 329 -22.10 14.53 -40.10
C GLU A 329 -21.37 13.36 -39.39
N ALA A 330 -21.88 12.91 -38.23
CA ALA A 330 -21.23 11.89 -37.41
C ALA A 330 -21.54 10.45 -37.85
N VAL A 331 -22.70 10.21 -38.48
CA VAL A 331 -23.13 8.87 -38.91
C VAL A 331 -23.23 8.80 -40.44
N PRO A 332 -22.37 8.00 -41.12
CA PRO A 332 -22.43 7.86 -42.57
C PRO A 332 -23.80 7.39 -43.06
N ALA A 333 -24.33 8.01 -44.13
CA ALA A 333 -25.69 7.76 -44.64
C ALA A 333 -26.02 6.28 -44.90
N LYS A 334 -25.01 5.47 -45.27
CA LYS A 334 -25.13 4.01 -45.47
C LYS A 334 -25.52 3.24 -44.20
N HIS A 335 -25.20 3.76 -43.01
CA HIS A 335 -25.42 3.09 -41.73
C HIS A 335 -26.63 3.64 -40.95
N GLN A 336 -27.13 4.83 -41.30
CA GLN A 336 -28.21 5.53 -40.59
C GLN A 336 -29.51 4.73 -40.45
N ALA A 337 -29.96 4.04 -41.50
CA ALA A 337 -31.21 3.27 -41.44
C ALA A 337 -31.07 2.07 -40.50
N ARG A 338 -29.93 1.37 -40.57
CA ARG A 338 -29.60 0.22 -39.73
C ARG A 338 -29.47 0.63 -38.27
N LEU A 339 -28.66 1.64 -37.97
CA LEU A 339 -28.42 2.11 -36.61
C LEU A 339 -29.75 2.50 -35.93
N ARG A 340 -30.65 3.15 -36.67
CA ARG A 340 -32.00 3.47 -36.17
C ARG A 340 -32.80 2.21 -35.84
N GLU A 341 -32.84 1.22 -36.73
CA GLU A 341 -33.56 -0.03 -36.49
C GLU A 341 -33.00 -0.79 -35.27
N GLU A 342 -31.68 -0.87 -35.15
CA GLU A 342 -31.00 -1.53 -34.03
C GLU A 342 -31.25 -0.81 -32.70
N LEU A 343 -31.15 0.52 -32.66
CA LEU A 343 -31.44 1.32 -31.47
C LEU A 343 -32.89 1.20 -31.02
N LEU A 344 -33.85 1.23 -31.95
CA LEU A 344 -35.26 1.03 -31.65
C LEU A 344 -35.53 -0.39 -31.15
N SER A 345 -34.90 -1.39 -31.77
CA SER A 345 -35.02 -2.79 -31.36
C SER A 345 -34.49 -3.04 -29.95
N ARG A 346 -33.34 -2.43 -29.60
CA ARG A 346 -32.68 -2.57 -28.29
C ARG A 346 -33.41 -1.80 -27.20
N THR A 347 -33.65 -0.51 -27.41
CA THR A 347 -34.25 0.37 -26.39
C THR A 347 -35.76 0.17 -26.22
N GLY A 348 -36.43 -0.42 -27.22
CA GLY A 348 -37.88 -0.54 -27.22
C GLY A 348 -38.61 0.78 -27.50
N ALA A 349 -37.91 1.85 -27.88
CA ALA A 349 -38.53 3.13 -28.21
C ALA A 349 -39.61 2.99 -29.29
N GLY A 350 -40.75 3.66 -29.08
CA GLY A 350 -41.98 3.47 -29.88
C GLY A 350 -42.94 2.42 -29.31
N ASP A 351 -42.51 1.61 -28.34
CA ASP A 351 -43.34 0.70 -27.54
C ASP A 351 -43.26 1.11 -26.06
N PRO A 352 -44.34 1.68 -25.47
CA PRO A 352 -44.31 2.19 -24.11
C PRO A 352 -43.90 1.16 -23.03
N GLU A 353 -44.29 -0.10 -23.19
CA GLU A 353 -43.98 -1.13 -22.19
C GLU A 353 -42.50 -1.52 -22.29
N ARG A 354 -42.01 -1.77 -23.51
CA ARG A 354 -40.59 -2.13 -23.73
C ARG A 354 -39.63 -1.01 -23.38
N TRP A 355 -40.00 0.24 -23.69
CA TRP A 355 -39.21 1.41 -23.33
C TRP A 355 -39.12 1.58 -21.81
N ALA A 356 -40.24 1.42 -21.09
CA ALA A 356 -40.27 1.51 -19.64
C ALA A 356 -39.42 0.43 -18.97
N ASP A 357 -39.50 -0.81 -19.46
CA ASP A 357 -38.67 -1.92 -18.94
C ASP A 357 -37.19 -1.67 -19.18
N PHE A 358 -36.81 -1.27 -20.40
CA PHE A 358 -35.43 -0.94 -20.76
C PHE A 358 -34.87 0.20 -19.89
N CYS A 359 -35.58 1.32 -19.79
CA CYS A 359 -35.12 2.48 -19.01
C CYS A 359 -34.99 2.15 -17.53
N ARG A 360 -35.89 1.32 -16.98
CA ARG A 360 -35.79 0.88 -15.59
C ARG A 360 -34.52 0.07 -15.37
N GLU A 361 -34.24 -0.90 -16.23
CA GLU A 361 -33.04 -1.73 -16.12
C GLU A 361 -31.78 -0.86 -16.22
N ALA A 362 -31.67 -0.04 -17.27
CA ALA A 362 -30.52 0.82 -17.51
C ALA A 362 -30.26 1.81 -16.35
N LEU A 363 -31.30 2.49 -15.84
CA LEU A 363 -31.13 3.45 -14.75
C LEU A 363 -30.92 2.80 -13.38
N THR A 364 -31.45 1.59 -13.16
CA THR A 364 -31.20 0.85 -11.92
C THR A 364 -29.76 0.36 -11.86
N ASP A 365 -29.21 -0.05 -13.00
CA ASP A 365 -27.81 -0.45 -13.13
C ASP A 365 -26.88 0.77 -12.98
N ALA A 366 -27.12 1.83 -13.75
CA ALA A 366 -26.26 3.00 -13.76
C ALA A 366 -26.18 3.74 -12.39
N TYR A 367 -27.25 3.71 -11.60
CA TYR A 367 -27.28 4.31 -10.26
C TYR A 367 -27.21 3.27 -9.13
N SER A 368 -26.68 2.06 -9.36
CA SER A 368 -26.70 0.99 -8.36
C SER A 368 -25.97 1.35 -7.06
N GLU A 369 -24.91 2.16 -7.16
CA GLU A 369 -24.10 2.60 -6.01
C GLU A 369 -24.69 3.83 -5.31
N THR A 370 -25.17 4.81 -6.07
CA THR A 370 -25.64 6.11 -5.55
C THR A 370 -27.13 6.10 -5.16
N ALA A 371 -27.96 5.25 -5.80
CA ALA A 371 -29.38 5.09 -5.53
C ALA A 371 -29.81 3.60 -5.43
N PRO A 372 -29.24 2.80 -4.51
CA PRO A 372 -29.53 1.37 -4.40
C PRO A 372 -31.01 1.04 -4.11
N PHE A 373 -31.78 2.02 -3.60
CA PHE A 373 -33.21 1.85 -3.36
C PHE A 373 -34.03 1.61 -4.64
N LEU A 374 -33.51 1.99 -5.82
CA LEU A 374 -34.17 1.81 -7.11
C LEU A 374 -34.44 0.33 -7.43
N GLN A 375 -33.57 -0.58 -6.99
CA GLN A 375 -33.75 -2.04 -7.16
C GLN A 375 -35.05 -2.56 -6.49
N GLY A 376 -35.54 -1.87 -5.46
CA GLY A 376 -36.76 -2.23 -4.74
C GLY A 376 -38.04 -1.60 -5.31
N VAL A 377 -37.95 -0.73 -6.32
CA VAL A 377 -39.10 0.00 -6.88
C VAL A 377 -39.84 -0.91 -7.88
N SER A 378 -41.15 -1.10 -7.68
CA SER A 378 -41.98 -1.88 -8.61
C SER A 378 -42.11 -1.19 -9.97
N ALA A 379 -42.27 -1.97 -11.04
CA ALA A 379 -42.40 -1.46 -12.42
C ALA A 379 -43.41 -0.31 -12.55
N ASP A 380 -44.62 -0.49 -11.99
CA ASP A 380 -45.72 0.48 -12.08
C ASP A 380 -45.45 1.80 -11.35
N ALA A 381 -44.45 1.83 -10.46
CA ALA A 381 -44.06 2.99 -9.69
C ALA A 381 -42.77 3.65 -10.21
N PHE A 382 -42.06 3.01 -11.14
CA PHE A 382 -40.79 3.52 -11.65
C PHE A 382 -41.02 4.69 -12.62
N PRO A 383 -40.37 5.86 -12.45
CA PRO A 383 -40.50 6.97 -13.37
C PRO A 383 -39.92 6.62 -14.74
N VAL A 384 -40.71 6.79 -15.80
CA VAL A 384 -40.27 6.46 -17.16
C VAL A 384 -39.74 7.72 -17.85
N PRO A 385 -38.46 7.75 -18.28
CA PRO A 385 -37.90 8.86 -19.03
C PRO A 385 -38.61 9.09 -20.36
N ARG A 386 -38.57 10.34 -20.86
CA ARG A 386 -38.98 10.69 -22.22
C ARG A 386 -37.87 10.53 -23.25
N GLY A 387 -36.61 10.52 -22.82
CA GLY A 387 -35.48 10.30 -23.71
C GLY A 387 -34.21 9.88 -22.99
N LEU A 388 -33.33 9.25 -23.75
CA LEU A 388 -31.97 8.88 -23.38
C LEU A 388 -31.00 9.39 -24.44
N ARG A 389 -29.83 9.84 -24.01
CA ARG A 389 -28.67 10.03 -24.87
C ARG A 389 -27.71 8.89 -24.63
N LEU A 390 -27.22 8.36 -25.73
CA LEU A 390 -26.39 7.18 -25.78
C LEU A 390 -25.11 7.54 -26.53
N ASP A 391 -23.97 7.17 -25.98
CA ASP A 391 -22.69 7.26 -26.67
C ASP A 391 -22.48 5.95 -27.45
N VAL A 392 -22.41 6.08 -28.77
CA VAL A 392 -22.24 4.95 -29.69
C VAL A 392 -20.86 5.05 -30.33
N PRO A 393 -19.98 4.05 -30.16
CA PRO A 393 -18.69 4.03 -30.84
C PRO A 393 -18.85 4.00 -32.37
N LEU A 394 -18.10 4.84 -33.08
CA LEU A 394 -18.12 4.91 -34.54
C LEU A 394 -17.74 3.56 -35.18
N ASP A 395 -16.79 2.83 -34.60
CA ASP A 395 -16.39 1.50 -35.07
C ASP A 395 -17.55 0.50 -34.98
N ALA A 396 -18.40 0.63 -33.96
CA ALA A 396 -19.60 -0.19 -33.79
C ALA A 396 -20.67 0.16 -34.84
N ILE A 397 -20.71 1.41 -35.30
CA ILE A 397 -21.56 1.84 -36.44
C ILE A 397 -21.06 1.27 -37.77
N GLU A 398 -19.78 0.93 -37.89
CA GLU A 398 -19.20 0.36 -39.12
C GLU A 398 -19.18 -1.17 -39.12
N ASP A 399 -19.02 -1.82 -37.97
CA ASP A 399 -19.04 -3.28 -37.83
C ASP A 399 -20.49 -3.84 -37.91
N HIS A 400 -20.63 -4.94 -38.64
CA HIS A 400 -21.89 -5.65 -38.85
C HIS A 400 -22.12 -6.79 -37.86
N GLU A 401 -21.07 -7.28 -37.17
CA GLU A 401 -21.16 -8.47 -36.33
C GLU A 401 -21.32 -8.15 -34.84
N HIS A 402 -20.75 -7.05 -34.32
CA HIS A 402 -20.75 -6.70 -32.89
C HIS A 402 -21.18 -5.26 -32.57
N GLY A 403 -21.77 -4.57 -33.54
CA GLY A 403 -21.97 -3.10 -33.53
C GLY A 403 -22.83 -2.50 -32.42
N MET A 404 -23.48 -3.33 -31.59
CA MET A 404 -24.38 -2.86 -30.54
C MET A 404 -24.09 -3.50 -29.19
N GLU A 405 -22.94 -4.12 -28.96
CA GLU A 405 -22.55 -4.57 -27.61
C GLU A 405 -22.04 -3.41 -26.73
N TRP A 406 -21.64 -2.30 -27.35
CA TRP A 406 -20.85 -1.21 -26.72
C TRP A 406 -21.56 0.15 -26.67
N VAL A 407 -22.89 0.16 -26.52
CA VAL A 407 -23.65 1.42 -26.35
C VAL A 407 -23.73 1.75 -24.87
N MET A 408 -23.39 2.98 -24.50
CA MET A 408 -23.40 3.48 -23.12
C MET A 408 -24.45 4.58 -22.95
N GLU A 409 -25.29 4.48 -21.92
CA GLU A 409 -26.22 5.55 -21.54
C GLU A 409 -25.45 6.70 -20.92
N SER A 410 -25.49 7.89 -21.52
CA SER A 410 -24.76 9.08 -21.04
C SER A 410 -25.65 10.07 -20.32
N GLN A 411 -26.87 10.32 -20.84
CA GLN A 411 -27.80 11.26 -20.22
C GLN A 411 -29.25 10.78 -20.27
N VAL A 412 -30.05 11.23 -19.30
CA VAL A 412 -31.48 10.93 -19.19
C VAL A 412 -32.32 12.19 -19.12
N SER A 413 -33.50 12.17 -19.74
CA SER A 413 -34.48 13.25 -19.68
C SER A 413 -35.88 12.74 -19.40
N PHE A 414 -36.54 13.29 -18.38
CA PHE A 414 -37.93 12.95 -18.02
C PHE A 414 -38.97 13.88 -18.69
N ASP A 415 -38.56 15.06 -19.14
CA ASP A 415 -39.41 16.05 -19.82
C ASP A 415 -39.15 16.14 -21.34
N GLY A 416 -38.03 15.57 -21.81
CA GLY A 416 -37.56 15.64 -23.19
C GLY A 416 -36.84 16.95 -23.53
N GLN A 417 -36.52 17.78 -22.53
CA GLN A 417 -35.90 19.10 -22.68
C GLN A 417 -34.68 19.28 -21.78
N THR A 418 -34.78 18.83 -20.54
CA THR A 418 -33.74 18.89 -19.52
C THR A 418 -33.04 17.54 -19.46
N TRP A 419 -31.71 17.55 -19.63
CA TRP A 419 -30.88 16.36 -19.64
C TRP A 419 -30.03 16.32 -18.37
N ALA A 420 -30.10 15.19 -17.65
CA ALA A 420 -29.27 14.90 -16.50
C ALA A 420 -28.21 13.89 -16.90
N ASP A 421 -26.97 14.15 -16.52
CA ASP A 421 -25.85 13.23 -16.75
C ASP A 421 -25.97 12.02 -15.83
N ILE A 422 -25.77 10.83 -16.38
CA ILE A 422 -25.93 9.57 -15.65
C ILE A 422 -24.71 9.31 -14.74
N TYR A 423 -23.53 9.80 -15.08
CA TYR A 423 -22.27 9.50 -14.38
C TYR A 423 -21.77 10.64 -13.47
N MET A 424 -22.45 11.78 -13.41
CA MET A 424 -22.06 12.90 -12.54
C MET A 424 -22.71 12.85 -11.14
N ASP A 425 -22.69 11.70 -10.45
CA ASP A 425 -23.07 11.47 -9.02
C ASP A 425 -24.41 12.08 -8.50
N GLU A 426 -25.20 12.74 -9.34
CA GLU A 426 -26.43 13.43 -8.99
C GLU A 426 -27.63 12.67 -9.55
N VAL A 427 -28.41 12.08 -8.66
CA VAL A 427 -29.60 11.30 -9.02
C VAL A 427 -30.75 12.26 -9.39
N PRO A 428 -31.38 12.12 -10.58
CA PRO A 428 -32.52 12.94 -10.98
C PRO A 428 -33.65 12.99 -9.95
N ALA A 429 -34.28 14.15 -9.81
CA ALA A 429 -35.32 14.39 -8.81
C ALA A 429 -36.52 13.43 -8.96
N GLU A 430 -36.84 13.04 -10.20
CA GLU A 430 -37.89 12.07 -10.52
C GLU A 430 -37.59 10.70 -9.90
N LEU A 431 -36.34 10.23 -10.00
CA LEU A 431 -35.89 8.97 -9.39
C LEU A 431 -35.82 9.08 -7.87
N LEU A 432 -35.44 10.25 -7.33
CA LEU A 432 -35.45 10.49 -5.88
C LEU A 432 -36.88 10.51 -5.31
N ALA A 433 -37.89 10.91 -6.09
CA ALA A 433 -39.27 11.00 -5.64
C ALA A 433 -39.90 9.64 -5.29
N VAL A 434 -39.34 8.53 -5.82
CA VAL A 434 -39.79 7.16 -5.53
C VAL A 434 -39.04 6.50 -4.38
N ARG A 435 -38.13 7.24 -3.72
CA ARG A 435 -37.42 6.77 -2.54
C ARG A 435 -38.42 6.44 -1.42
N PRO A 436 -38.36 5.23 -0.82
CA PRO A 436 -39.19 4.89 0.33
C PRO A 436 -38.99 5.90 1.47
N GLN A 437 -40.07 6.50 1.95
CA GLN A 437 -40.04 7.33 3.16
C GLN A 437 -39.99 6.41 4.39
N HIS A 438 -38.81 6.25 4.97
CA HIS A 438 -38.61 5.57 6.26
C HIS A 438 -38.02 6.51 7.29
#